data_AF-A0A348V210-F1
#
_entry.id   AF-A0A348V210-F1
#
_cell.length_a   1.000
_cell.length_b   1.000
_cell.length_c   1.000
_cell.angle_alpha   90.00
_cell.angle_beta   90.00
_cell.angle_gamma   90.00
#
_symmetry.space_group_name_H-M   'P 1'
#
loop_
_entity.id
_entity.type
_entity.pdbx_description
1 polymer ?
#
loop_
_entity_poly.entity_id
_entity_poly.type
_entity_poly.pdbx_seq_one_letter_code
_entity_poly.pdbx_strand_id
1 'polypeptide(L)' 'MGLSKEQEDLYKKTMAEVKHQLEHLDEEVEKELQKVRKRLAELQESKKSLKMVYEGIAKLLGIESDLEEDATDTSIPKM' A
#
# COMPACT_ATOMS: atom_id res chain seq x y z
N MET A 1 32.20 37.58 -2.30
CA MET A 1 31.11 38.09 -1.47
C MET A 1 30.34 36.89 -0.93
N GLY A 2 30.17 36.80 0.39
CA GLY A 2 29.36 35.77 1.04
C GLY A 2 27.92 36.24 1.21
N LEU A 3 27.04 35.32 1.57
CA LEU A 3 25.65 35.64 1.93
C LEU A 3 25.62 36.62 3.10
N SER A 4 24.65 37.55 3.09
CA SER A 4 24.33 38.34 4.28
C SER A 4 23.67 37.45 5.34
N LYS A 5 23.70 37.88 6.61
CA LYS A 5 23.00 37.17 7.69
C LYS A 5 21.50 36.99 7.41
N GLU A 6 20.85 38.02 6.87
CA GLU A 6 19.42 37.95 6.50
C GLU A 6 19.16 36.90 5.41
N GLN A 7 20.05 36.78 4.43
CA GLN A 7 19.94 35.74 3.40
C GLN A 7 20.17 34.36 4.00
N GLU A 8 21.14 34.21 4.91
CA GLU A 8 21.41 32.96 5.60
C GLU A 8 20.21 32.51 6.45
N ASP A 9 19.58 33.43 7.19
CA ASP A 9 18.41 33.14 8.02
C ASP A 9 17.18 32.78 7.17
N LEU A 10 16.97 33.47 6.04
CA LEU A 10 15.92 33.12 5.08
C LEU A 10 16.12 31.70 4.55
N TYR A 11 17.32 31.34 4.10
CA TYR A 11 17.60 30.01 3.57
C TYR A 11 17.44 28.92 4.63
N LYS A 12 17.87 29.16 5.88
CA LYS A 12 17.64 28.22 6.99
C LYS A 12 16.15 28.00 7.24
N LYS A 13 15.35 29.07 7.22
CA LYS A 13 13.90 28.97 7.38
C LYS A 13 13.26 28.18 6.24
N THR A 14 13.60 28.49 4.99
CA THR A 14 13.10 27.76 3.82
C THR A 14 13.51 26.29 3.87
N MET A 15 14.74 25.97 4.28
CA MET A 15 15.20 24.60 4.42
C MET A 15 14.41 23.82 5.49
N ALA A 16 14.12 24.46 6.64
CA ALA A 16 13.30 23.85 7.67
C ALA A 16 11.86 23.58 7.21
N GLU A 17 11.28 24.52 6.45
CA GLU A 17 9.94 24.37 5.89
C GLU A 17 9.87 23.25 4.85
N VAL A 18 10.85 23.20 3.93
CA VAL A 18 10.94 22.10 2.95
C VAL A 18 11.12 20.75 3.64
N LYS A 19 11.94 20.69 4.71
CA LYS A 19 12.10 19.45 5.48
C LYS A 19 10.77 18.99 6.09
N HIS A 20 10.01 19.90 6.68
CA HIS A 20 8.68 19.58 7.21
C HIS A 20 7.71 19.12 6.11
N GLN A 21 7.77 19.72 4.92
CA GLN A 21 6.96 19.27 3.78
C GLN A 21 7.33 17.86 3.32
N LEU A 22 8.62 17.50 3.33
CA LEU A 22 9.08 16.15 3.02
C LEU A 22 8.56 15.14 4.05
N GLU A 23 8.70 15.44 5.35
CA GLU A 23 8.18 14.58 6.43
C GLU A 23 6.67 14.37 6.29
N HIS A 24 5.92 15.43 5.93
CA HIS A 24 4.49 15.32 5.68
C HIS A 24 4.16 14.43 4.47
N LEU A 25 4.92 14.53 3.38
CA LEU A 25 4.74 13.66 2.21
C LEU A 25 4.99 12.19 2.56
N ASP A 26 6.00 11.90 3.36
CA ASP A 26 6.29 10.53 3.82
C ASP A 26 5.10 9.95 4.63
N GLU A 27 4.50 10.76 5.50
CA GLU A 27 3.29 10.36 6.24
C GLU A 27 2.08 10.10 5.32
N GLU A 28 1.91 10.90 4.27
CA GLU A 28 0.82 10.69 3.30
C GLU A 28 1.02 9.41 2.50
N VAL A 29 2.26 9.14 2.07
CA VAL A 29 2.63 7.90 1.38
C VAL A 29 2.30 6.69 2.26
N GLU A 30 2.69 6.71 3.53
CA GLU A 30 2.39 5.58 4.43
C GLU A 30 0.88 5.41 4.65
N LYS A 31 0.12 6.51 4.79
CA LYS A 31 -1.34 6.47 4.89
C LYS A 31 -1.98 5.81 3.66
N GLU A 32 -1.53 6.15 2.46
CA GLU A 32 -2.05 5.53 1.23
C GLU A 32 -1.64 4.06 1.11
N LEU A 33 -0.41 3.70 1.50
CA LEU A 33 0.04 2.30 1.53
C LEU A 33 -0.83 1.46 2.47
N GLN A 34 -1.22 1.99 3.64
CA GLN A 34 -2.13 1.30 4.55
C GLN A 34 -3.51 1.05 3.93
N LYS A 35 -4.05 2.02 3.18
CA LYS A 35 -5.31 1.85 2.45
C LYS A 35 -5.21 0.75 1.39
N VAL A 36 -4.10 0.74 0.63
CA VAL A 36 -3.84 -0.29 -0.39
C VAL A 36 -3.73 -1.66 0.27
N ARG A 37 -2.97 -1.80 1.36
CA ARG A 37 -2.84 -3.06 2.12
C ARG A 37 -4.20 -3.57 2.59
N LYS A 38 -5.03 -2.69 3.17
CA LYS A 38 -6.39 -3.05 3.59
C LYS A 38 -7.24 -3.52 2.41
N ARG A 39 -7.21 -2.78 1.30
CA ARG A 39 -7.99 -3.14 0.11
C ARG A 39 -7.56 -4.48 -0.49
N LEU A 40 -6.26 -4.77 -0.50
CA LEU A 40 -5.74 -6.06 -0.97
C LEU A 40 -6.21 -7.21 -0.08
N ALA A 41 -6.21 -7.03 1.25
CA ALA A 41 -6.73 -8.03 2.17
C ALA A 41 -8.23 -8.32 1.93
N GLU A 42 -9.05 -7.27 1.79
CA GLU A 42 -10.48 -7.40 1.46
C GLU A 42 -10.73 -8.15 0.14
N LEU A 43 -9.94 -7.84 -0.89
CA LEU A 43 -10.04 -8.50 -2.20
C LEU A 43 -9.64 -9.97 -2.13
N GLN A 44 -8.61 -10.30 -1.37
CA GLN A 44 -8.18 -11.69 -1.16
C GLN A 44 -9.22 -12.50 -0.39
N GLU A 45 -9.80 -11.92 0.66
CA GLU A 45 -10.87 -12.56 1.41
C GLU A 45 -12.10 -12.81 0.51
N SER A 46 -12.48 -11.81 -0.30
CA SER A 46 -13.56 -11.93 -1.27
C SER A 46 -13.28 -13.03 -2.30
N LYS A 47 -12.05 -13.07 -2.84
CA LYS A 47 -11.61 -14.12 -3.78
C LYS A 47 -11.72 -15.51 -3.14
N LYS A 48 -11.23 -15.66 -1.91
CA LYS A 48 -11.29 -16.93 -1.17
C LYS A 48 -12.74 -17.39 -0.95
N SER A 49 -13.62 -16.47 -0.54
CA SER A 49 -15.04 -16.76 -0.36
C SER A 49 -15.68 -17.27 -1.67
N LEU A 50 -15.40 -16.59 -2.78
CA LEU A 50 -15.90 -17.01 -4.11
C LEU A 50 -15.34 -18.37 -4.54
N LYS A 51 -14.06 -18.66 -4.27
CA LYS A 51 -13.47 -19.98 -4.52
C LYS A 51 -14.22 -21.08 -3.75
N MET A 52 -14.47 -20.87 -2.46
CA MET A 52 -15.23 -21.83 -1.65
C MET A 52 -16.65 -22.06 -2.19
N VAL A 53 -17.32 -21.00 -2.64
CA VAL A 53 -18.65 -21.13 -3.28
C VAL A 53 -18.55 -21.92 -4.58
N TYR A 54 -17.57 -21.60 -5.44
CA TYR A 54 -17.35 -22.31 -6.70
C TYR A 54 -17.09 -23.80 -6.46
N GLU A 55 -16.17 -24.15 -5.57
CA GLU A 55 -15.84 -25.53 -5.22
C GLU A 55 -17.06 -26.27 -4.65
N GLY A 56 -17.86 -25.61 -3.82
CA GLY A 56 -19.11 -26.15 -3.30
C GLY A 56 -20.10 -26.50 -4.42
N ILE A 57 -20.27 -25.60 -5.39
CA ILE A 57 -21.14 -25.82 -6.55
C ILE A 57 -20.58 -26.92 -7.45
N ALA A 58 -19.28 -26.90 -7.75
CA ALA A 58 -18.62 -27.94 -8.57
C ALA A 58 -18.83 -29.33 -7.97
N LYS A 59 -18.66 -29.46 -6.64
CA LYS A 59 -18.91 -30.70 -5.90
C LYS A 59 -20.37 -31.15 -5.99
N LEU A 60 -21.34 -30.24 -5.89
CA LEU A 60 -22.76 -30.57 -6.05
C LEU A 60 -23.10 -31.06 -7.46
N LEU A 61 -22.41 -30.54 -8.48
CA LEU A 61 -22.57 -30.92 -9.88
C LEU A 61 -21.75 -32.17 -10.26
N GLY A 62 -20.88 -32.67 -9.37
CA GLY A 62 -19.97 -33.78 -9.67
C GLY A 62 -18.83 -33.40 -10.63
N ILE A 63 -18.51 -32.11 -10.72
CA ILE A 63 -17.42 -31.56 -11.55
C ILE A 63 -16.17 -31.45 -10.68
N GLU A 64 -15.03 -31.90 -11.21
CA GLU A 64 -13.73 -31.71 -10.56
C GLU A 64 -13.28 -30.25 -10.69
N SER A 65 -12.91 -29.62 -9.57
CA SER A 65 -12.51 -28.22 -9.53
C SER A 65 -11.10 -28.04 -10.08
N ASP A 66 -10.92 -27.12 -11.01
CA ASP A 66 -9.65 -26.75 -11.64
C ASP A 66 -9.00 -25.50 -11.03
N LEU A 67 -9.58 -24.95 -9.96
CA LEU A 67 -9.02 -23.79 -9.26
C LEU A 67 -7.75 -24.18 -8.47
N GLU A 68 -6.63 -23.54 -8.81
CA GLU A 68 -5.39 -23.65 -8.04
C GLU A 68 -5.53 -22.97 -6.65
N GLU A 69 -4.90 -23.55 -5.63
CA GLU A 69 -4.66 -22.87 -4.36
C GLU A 69 -3.69 -21.70 -4.61
N ASP A 70 -4.11 -20.48 -4.31
CA ASP A 70 -3.22 -19.32 -4.51
C ASP A 70 -2.05 -19.44 -3.52
N ALA A 71 -0.84 -19.60 -4.04
CA ALA A 71 0.36 -19.32 -3.28
C ALA A 71 0.29 -17.85 -2.83
N THR A 72 0.28 -17.62 -1.52
CA THR A 72 0.21 -16.30 -0.90
C THR A 72 1.52 -15.53 -1.11
N ASP A 73 1.89 -15.21 -2.34
CA ASP A 73 3.02 -14.31 -2.59
C ASP A 73 2.52 -12.89 -2.85
N THR A 74 2.11 -12.24 -1.76
CA THR A 74 1.95 -10.78 -1.71
C THR A 74 3.27 -10.16 -1.33
N SER A 75 4.21 -10.12 -2.27
CA SER A 75 5.37 -9.23 -2.20
C SER A 75 4.90 -7.78 -2.43
N ILE A 76 4.17 -7.22 -1.47
CA ILE A 76 4.17 -5.75 -1.31
C ILE A 76 5.48 -5.45 -0.61
N PRO A 77 6.46 -4.80 -1.26
CA PRO A 77 7.70 -4.43 -0.58
C PRO A 77 7.34 -3.57 0.63
N LYS A 78 7.74 -4.02 1.82
CA LYS A 78 7.93 -3.12 2.95
C LYS A 78 9.15 -2.27 2.58
N MET A 79 8.92 -0.98 2.30
CA MET A 79 9.98 0.01 2.50
C MET A 79 10.16 0.25 4.00
#